data_AF-A0A2E7XDT4-F1
#
_entry.id   AF-A0A2E7XDT4-F1
#
_cell.length_a   1.000
_cell.length_b   1.000
_cell.length_c   1.000
_cell.angle_alpha   90.00
_cell.angle_beta   90.00
_cell.angle_gamma   90.00
#
_symmetry.space_group_name_H-M   'P 1'
#
loop_
_entity.id
_entity.type
_entity.pdbx_description
1 polymer ?
#
loop_
_entity_poly.entity_id
_entity_poly.type
_entity_poly.pdbx_seq_one_letter_code
_entity_poly.pdbx_strand_id
1 'polypeptide(L)'
;MEGLFIFGCLLVALIWWLRYRRAREIEAFMDSDMSILETMRPEIEERTVDPLLAKAEAYIQRATSEPDSAPDSVQAPQYQLKEVILPVAKLGLLQTLERELNAGFRLFINMALSDFVKTDVDLGGRSISYLICERDSMKVVAGIEFQSGSDKTEEIEILQNIFEQIGKPLLLFPQRNQIPVREVKQKLALIRSELDSTRICRKCGRQMTLKKAVKGKNVGKRFWICVGFPGCKGVVRL
;
A
#
# COMPACT_ATOMS: atom_id res chain seq x y z
N MET A 1 -27.79 76.20 -19.35
CA MET A 1 -27.10 75.60 -18.19
C MET A 1 -28.01 74.71 -17.34
N GLU A 2 -29.33 74.91 -17.35
CA GLU A 2 -30.28 74.15 -16.52
C GLU A 2 -30.39 72.65 -16.88
N GLY A 3 -30.33 72.28 -18.17
CA GLY A 3 -30.44 70.89 -18.60
C GLY A 3 -29.32 69.97 -18.10
N LEU A 4 -28.10 70.50 -17.92
CA LEU A 4 -26.94 69.75 -17.44
C LEU A 4 -27.06 69.47 -15.94
N PHE A 5 -27.66 70.40 -15.19
CA PHE A 5 -27.96 70.23 -13.78
C PHE A 5 -29.06 69.17 -13.56
N ILE A 6 -30.14 69.24 -14.33
CA ILE A 6 -31.22 68.23 -14.28
C ILE A 6 -30.69 66.85 -14.64
N PHE A 7 -29.86 66.73 -15.69
CA PHE A 7 -29.23 65.46 -16.06
C PHE A 7 -28.31 64.93 -14.95
N GLY A 8 -27.53 65.80 -14.30
CA GLY A 8 -26.70 65.44 -13.15
C GLY A 8 -27.53 64.89 -11.98
N CYS A 9 -28.63 65.55 -11.64
CA CYS A 9 -29.55 65.07 -10.59
C CYS A 9 -30.18 63.72 -10.93
N LEU A 10 -30.62 63.52 -12.17
CA LEU A 10 -31.18 62.25 -12.63
C LEU A 10 -30.15 61.12 -12.60
N LEU A 11 -28.90 61.41 -12.97
CA LEU A 11 -27.82 60.42 -12.96
C LEU A 11 -27.44 60.01 -11.54
N VAL A 12 -27.38 60.95 -10.59
CA VAL A 12 -27.16 60.64 -9.16
C VAL A 12 -28.32 59.82 -8.59
N ALA A 13 -29.56 60.18 -8.90
CA ALA A 13 -30.74 59.42 -8.47
C ALA A 13 -30.74 57.99 -9.02
N LEU A 14 -30.35 57.81 -10.30
CA LEU A 14 -30.24 56.51 -10.93
C LEU A 14 -29.14 55.65 -10.28
N ILE A 15 -27.95 56.23 -10.02
CA ILE A 15 -26.85 55.52 -9.34
C ILE A 15 -27.28 55.10 -7.94
N TRP A 16 -27.93 56.00 -7.19
CA TRP A 16 -28.40 55.69 -5.84
C TRP A 16 -29.45 54.57 -5.86
N TRP A 17 -30.40 54.62 -6.79
CA TRP A 17 -31.41 53.58 -6.98
C TRP A 17 -30.79 52.23 -7.35
N LEU A 18 -29.80 52.20 -8.26
CA LEU A 18 -29.09 50.98 -8.63
C LEU A 18 -28.29 50.40 -7.46
N ARG A 19 -27.64 51.24 -6.64
CA ARG A 19 -26.93 50.78 -5.42
C ARG A 19 -27.88 50.24 -4.37
N TYR A 20 -29.02 50.89 -4.17
CA TYR A 20 -30.08 50.42 -3.27
C TYR A 20 -30.64 49.07 -3.72
N ARG A 21 -30.90 48.91 -5.02
CA ARG A 21 -31.41 47.64 -5.57
C ARG A 21 -30.39 46.51 -5.45
N ARG A 22 -29.11 46.78 -5.72
CA ARG A 22 -28.02 45.80 -5.55
C ARG A 22 -27.83 45.39 -4.09
N ALA A 23 -27.95 46.32 -3.14
CA ALA A 23 -27.88 46.01 -1.72
C ALA A 23 -29.00 45.05 -1.29
N ARG A 24 -30.24 45.28 -1.76
CA ARG A 24 -31.37 44.39 -1.50
C ARG A 24 -31.21 43.00 -2.13
N GLU A 25 -30.66 42.90 -3.33
CA GLU A 25 -30.39 41.60 -3.96
C GLU A 25 -29.30 40.82 -3.21
N ILE A 26 -28.26 41.50 -2.70
CA ILE A 26 -27.23 40.87 -1.87
C ILE A 26 -27.81 40.39 -0.54
N GLU A 27 -28.64 41.21 0.12
CA GLU A 27 -29.28 40.84 1.39
C GLU A 27 -30.21 39.65 1.21
N ALA A 28 -31.02 39.62 0.15
CA ALA A 28 -31.88 38.48 -0.18
C ALA A 28 -31.08 37.20 -0.53
N PHE A 29 -29.96 37.34 -1.23
CA PHE A 29 -29.07 36.21 -1.52
C PHE A 29 -28.43 35.66 -0.23
N MET A 30 -27.91 36.55 0.63
CA MET A 30 -27.34 36.17 1.93
C MET A 30 -28.35 35.48 2.84
N ASP A 31 -29.59 35.96 2.87
CA ASP A 31 -30.67 35.36 3.69
C ASP A 31 -31.02 33.94 3.19
N SER A 32 -31.04 33.74 1.87
CA SER A 32 -31.27 32.41 1.28
C SER A 32 -30.14 31.41 1.58
N ASP A 33 -28.88 31.81 1.49
CA ASP A 33 -27.73 30.95 1.80
C ASP A 33 -27.60 30.65 3.30
N MET A 34 -27.96 31.62 4.16
CA MET A 34 -27.93 31.43 5.61
C MET A 34 -28.98 30.43 6.09
N SER A 35 -30.18 30.42 5.50
CA SER A 35 -31.21 29.43 5.84
C SER A 35 -30.79 27.99 5.53
N ILE A 36 -30.04 27.79 4.45
CA ILE A 36 -29.49 26.48 4.05
C ILE A 36 -28.43 26.01 5.05
N LEU A 37 -27.55 26.91 5.49
CA LEU A 37 -26.53 26.60 6.49
C LEU A 37 -27.11 26.28 7.86
N GLU A 38 -28.21 26.92 8.26
CA GLU A 38 -28.92 26.58 9.50
C GLU A 38 -29.57 25.19 9.42
N THR A 39 -30.16 24.81 8.29
CA THR A 39 -30.66 23.43 8.10
C THR A 39 -29.57 22.36 8.04
N MET A 40 -28.33 22.74 7.68
CA MET A 40 -27.18 21.84 7.63
C MET A 40 -26.35 21.83 8.92
N ARG A 41 -26.65 22.71 9.89
CA ARG A 41 -26.03 22.62 11.21
C ARG A 41 -26.69 21.44 11.92
N PRO A 42 -26.01 20.30 12.10
CA PRO A 42 -26.57 19.26 12.95
C PRO A 42 -26.83 19.89 14.32
N GLU A 43 -27.99 19.59 14.92
CA GLU A 43 -28.17 19.81 16.36
C GLU A 43 -26.98 19.14 17.03
N ILE A 44 -26.01 19.96 17.45
CA ILE A 44 -25.00 19.54 18.41
C ILE A 44 -25.82 19.39 19.68
N GLU A 45 -26.43 18.22 19.82
CA GLU A 45 -26.99 17.72 21.05
C GLU A 45 -25.95 18.06 22.12
N GLU A 46 -26.35 18.91 23.07
CA GLU A 46 -25.52 19.44 24.14
C GLU A 46 -25.17 18.27 25.08
N ARG A 47 -24.29 17.40 24.60
CA ARG A 47 -23.81 16.22 25.30
C ARG A 47 -22.86 16.71 26.38
N THR A 48 -23.42 16.79 27.59
CA THR A 48 -22.76 16.47 28.87
C THR A 48 -21.24 16.39 28.76
N VAL A 49 -20.58 17.47 29.17
CA VAL A 49 -19.12 17.62 29.39
C VAL A 49 -18.30 16.64 28.54
N ASP A 50 -17.99 17.09 27.33
CA ASP A 50 -17.25 16.34 26.33
C ASP A 50 -16.03 15.64 26.96
N PRO A 51 -15.94 14.29 26.96
CA PRO A 51 -14.80 13.55 27.50
C PRO A 51 -13.46 14.01 26.90
N LEU A 52 -13.51 14.63 25.72
CA LEU A 52 -12.38 15.27 25.07
C LEU A 52 -11.92 16.53 25.79
N LEU A 53 -12.83 17.34 26.36
CA LEU A 53 -12.48 18.56 27.09
C LEU A 53 -11.80 18.21 28.42
N ALA A 54 -12.36 17.26 29.17
CA ALA A 54 -11.74 16.75 30.40
C ALA A 54 -10.36 16.11 30.12
N LYS A 55 -10.21 15.42 28.99
CA LYS A 55 -8.93 14.84 28.56
C LYS A 55 -7.93 15.90 28.11
N ALA A 56 -8.40 16.96 27.45
CA ALA A 56 -7.57 18.11 27.06
C ALA A 56 -7.11 18.90 28.29
N GLU A 57 -7.98 19.14 29.25
CA GLU A 57 -7.64 19.79 30.53
C GLU A 57 -6.65 18.95 31.34
N ALA A 58 -6.84 17.62 31.41
CA ALA A 58 -5.88 16.72 32.05
C ALA A 58 -4.51 16.72 31.36
N TYR A 59 -4.47 16.85 30.02
CA TYR A 59 -3.22 16.96 29.26
C TYR A 59 -2.52 18.29 29.54
N ILE A 60 -3.27 19.39 29.55
CA ILE A 60 -2.75 20.73 29.86
C ILE A 60 -2.23 20.78 31.29
N GLN A 61 -2.99 20.27 32.27
CA GLN A 61 -2.55 20.20 33.66
C GLN A 61 -1.26 19.39 33.83
N ARG A 62 -1.15 18.26 33.12
CA ARG A 62 0.07 17.43 33.12
C ARG A 62 1.26 18.13 32.45
N ALA A 63 1.01 19.02 31.50
CA ALA A 63 2.03 19.83 30.84
C ALA A 63 2.45 21.05 31.68
N THR A 64 1.56 21.59 32.51
CA THR A 64 1.80 22.78 33.36
C THR A 64 2.25 22.44 34.78
N SER A 65 2.04 21.20 35.26
CA SER A 65 2.70 20.73 36.47
C SER A 65 4.20 20.62 36.19
N GLU A 66 4.98 21.56 36.72
CA GLU A 66 6.42 21.39 36.81
C GLU A 66 6.72 20.01 37.42
N PRO A 67 7.60 19.20 36.84
CA PRO A 67 7.90 17.89 37.39
C PRO A 67 8.56 18.07 38.76
N ASP A 68 7.79 17.82 39.82
CA ASP A 68 8.34 17.53 41.14
C ASP A 68 9.30 16.36 40.97
N SER A 69 10.59 16.66 41.17
CA SER A 69 11.76 15.85 40.83
C SER A 69 11.95 15.57 39.32
N ALA A 70 13.06 16.08 38.79
CA ALA A 70 13.55 15.69 37.48
C ALA A 70 13.57 14.15 37.40
N PRO A 71 12.87 13.52 36.45
CA PRO A 71 13.04 12.10 36.23
C PRO A 71 14.52 11.85 35.98
N ASP A 72 15.10 10.89 36.69
CA ASP A 72 16.47 10.39 36.46
C ASP A 72 16.74 10.45 34.96
N SER A 73 17.76 11.21 34.56
CA SER A 73 18.03 11.53 33.16
C SER A 73 17.94 10.27 32.32
N VAL A 74 16.81 10.07 31.64
CA VAL A 74 16.60 8.90 30.78
C VAL A 74 17.62 9.07 29.66
N GLN A 75 18.73 8.35 29.76
CA GLN A 75 19.78 8.40 28.75
C GLN A 75 19.13 8.14 27.41
N ALA A 76 19.24 9.12 26.50
CA ALA A 76 18.68 8.99 25.18
C ALA A 76 19.25 7.70 24.54
N PRO A 77 18.39 6.86 23.96
CA PRO A 77 18.84 5.61 23.36
C PRO A 77 19.89 5.91 22.28
N GLN A 78 21.04 5.24 22.36
CA GLN A 78 22.06 5.32 21.33
C GLN A 78 21.72 4.34 20.22
N TYR A 79 21.62 4.85 18.99
CA TYR A 79 21.34 4.05 17.81
C TYR A 79 22.64 3.74 17.05
N GLN A 80 22.85 2.48 16.68
CA GLN A 80 23.98 2.06 15.85
C GLN A 80 23.48 1.16 14.72
N LEU A 81 24.02 1.36 13.51
CA LEU A 81 23.72 0.51 12.36
C LEU A 81 24.37 -0.87 12.54
N LYS A 82 23.62 -1.93 12.29
CA LYS A 82 24.18 -3.29 12.25
C LYS A 82 25.13 -3.43 11.06
N GLU A 83 26.30 -4.02 11.28
CA GLU A 83 27.28 -4.29 10.21
C GLU A 83 26.71 -5.21 9.12
N VAL A 84 25.91 -6.20 9.52
CA VAL A 84 25.26 -7.14 8.62
C VAL A 84 23.77 -7.17 8.92
N ILE A 85 22.97 -6.85 7.90
CA ILE A 85 21.50 -6.81 8.00
C ILE A 85 20.82 -8.15 7.66
N LEU A 86 21.53 -9.05 6.96
CA LEU A 86 20.99 -10.33 6.50
C LEU A 86 21.97 -11.48 6.78
N PRO A 87 21.59 -12.49 7.58
CA PRO A 87 22.45 -13.64 7.87
C PRO A 87 22.85 -14.43 6.62
N VAL A 88 24.01 -15.10 6.65
CA VAL A 88 24.59 -15.82 5.51
C VAL A 88 23.63 -16.85 4.89
N ALA A 89 22.92 -17.61 5.71
CA ALA A 89 21.94 -18.59 5.24
C ALA A 89 20.77 -17.94 4.47
N LYS A 90 20.28 -16.79 4.96
CA LYS A 90 19.25 -16.01 4.26
C LYS A 90 19.82 -15.48 2.93
N LEU A 91 20.98 -14.82 2.96
CA LEU A 91 21.63 -14.25 1.78
C LEU A 91 21.87 -15.26 0.65
N GLY A 92 22.35 -16.47 0.96
CA GLY A 92 22.61 -17.51 -0.05
C GLY A 92 21.35 -17.98 -0.78
N LEU A 93 20.22 -18.11 -0.05
CA LEU A 93 18.93 -18.43 -0.67
C LEU A 93 18.42 -17.26 -1.51
N LEU A 94 18.49 -16.04 -1.00
CA LEU A 94 18.08 -14.83 -1.72
C LEU A 94 18.75 -14.73 -3.09
N GLN A 95 20.08 -14.84 -3.14
CA GLN A 95 20.86 -14.79 -4.39
C GLN A 95 20.47 -15.89 -5.38
N THR A 96 20.01 -17.05 -4.88
CA THR A 96 19.56 -18.14 -5.74
C THR A 96 18.15 -17.87 -6.26
N LEU A 97 17.23 -17.40 -5.40
CA LEU A 97 15.88 -17.01 -5.79
C LEU A 97 15.89 -15.89 -6.84
N GLU A 98 16.72 -14.87 -6.69
CA GLU A 98 16.85 -13.77 -7.66
C GLU A 98 17.31 -14.23 -9.04
N ARG A 99 18.13 -15.29 -9.11
CA ARG A 99 18.60 -15.88 -10.38
C ARG A 99 17.54 -16.75 -11.05
N GLU A 100 16.75 -17.46 -10.25
CA GLU A 100 15.76 -18.42 -10.73
C GLU A 100 14.40 -17.76 -11.04
N LEU A 101 14.04 -16.70 -10.33
CA LEU A 101 12.85 -15.91 -10.62
C LEU A 101 13.11 -14.96 -11.79
N ASN A 102 12.13 -14.87 -12.70
CA ASN A 102 12.21 -13.94 -13.81
C ASN A 102 11.79 -12.52 -13.37
N ALA A 103 11.99 -11.53 -14.24
CA ALA A 103 11.68 -10.13 -13.94
C ALA A 103 10.20 -9.85 -13.63
N GLY A 104 9.29 -10.79 -13.89
CA GLY A 104 7.87 -10.71 -13.53
C GLY A 104 7.59 -10.79 -12.05
N PHE A 105 8.59 -11.11 -11.23
CA PHE A 105 8.46 -11.24 -9.79
C PHE A 105 9.31 -10.23 -9.03
N ARG A 106 8.89 -9.99 -7.79
CA ARG A 106 9.62 -9.23 -6.77
C ARG A 106 9.69 -10.07 -5.50
N LEU A 107 10.85 -10.02 -4.84
CA LEU A 107 11.07 -10.64 -3.54
C LEU A 107 11.06 -9.56 -2.46
N PHE A 108 10.38 -9.84 -1.37
CA PHE A 108 10.46 -9.07 -0.14
C PHE A 108 11.14 -9.91 0.94
N ILE A 109 11.94 -9.26 1.77
CA ILE A 109 12.74 -9.91 2.82
C ILE A 109 12.18 -9.43 4.16
N ASN A 110 11.93 -10.35 5.09
CA ASN A 110 11.49 -10.04 6.44
C ASN A 110 10.22 -9.17 6.49
N MET A 111 9.24 -9.52 5.65
CA MET A 111 7.97 -8.80 5.53
C MET A 111 7.08 -9.13 6.74
N ALA A 112 6.53 -8.13 7.42
CA ALA A 112 5.60 -8.37 8.53
C ALA A 112 4.29 -8.95 8.01
N LEU A 113 3.72 -9.94 8.70
CA LEU A 113 2.45 -10.55 8.27
C LEU A 113 1.31 -9.53 8.25
N SER A 114 1.33 -8.57 9.18
CA SER A 114 0.36 -7.45 9.25
C SER A 114 0.37 -6.57 7.99
N ASP A 115 1.45 -6.58 7.21
CA ASP A 115 1.56 -5.74 6.01
C ASP A 115 0.81 -6.33 4.81
N PHE A 116 0.47 -7.63 4.84
CA PHE A 116 -0.19 -8.30 3.72
C PHE A 116 -1.31 -9.28 4.11
N VAL A 117 -1.55 -9.50 5.40
CA VAL A 117 -2.65 -10.33 5.92
C VAL A 117 -3.57 -9.46 6.77
N LYS A 118 -4.86 -9.43 6.41
CA LYS A 118 -5.90 -8.79 7.21
C LYS A 118 -6.48 -9.80 8.19
N THR A 119 -6.49 -9.45 9.47
CA THR A 119 -6.98 -10.30 10.56
C THR A 119 -7.48 -9.43 11.71
N ASP A 120 -8.42 -9.95 12.50
CA ASP A 120 -8.91 -9.33 13.73
C ASP A 120 -8.04 -9.69 14.95
N VAL A 121 -7.11 -10.63 14.78
CA VAL A 121 -6.19 -11.09 15.83
C VAL A 121 -4.81 -10.46 15.64
N ASP A 122 -4.18 -10.08 16.75
CA ASP A 122 -2.80 -9.60 16.71
C ASP A 122 -1.83 -10.72 16.29
N LEU A 123 -1.09 -10.46 15.21
CA LEU A 123 -0.07 -11.36 14.70
C LEU A 123 1.26 -11.24 15.46
N GLY A 124 1.34 -10.42 16.50
CA GLY A 124 2.46 -10.37 17.43
C GLY A 124 3.78 -9.93 16.78
N GLY A 125 3.70 -9.09 15.74
CA GLY A 125 4.87 -8.64 14.98
C GLY A 125 5.58 -9.74 14.19
N ARG A 126 4.94 -10.88 13.97
CA ARG A 126 5.49 -11.98 13.16
C ARG A 126 5.79 -11.53 11.74
N SER A 127 6.87 -12.07 11.18
CA SER A 127 7.31 -11.77 9.82
C SER A 127 7.62 -13.05 9.07
N ILE A 128 7.48 -13.01 7.75
CA ILE A 128 7.94 -14.09 6.87
C ILE A 128 9.34 -13.78 6.32
N SER A 129 10.18 -14.81 6.22
CA SER A 129 11.55 -14.68 5.71
C SER A 129 11.59 -14.14 4.29
N TYR A 130 10.81 -14.73 3.36
CA TYR A 130 10.59 -14.13 2.03
C TYR A 130 9.14 -14.19 1.57
N LEU A 131 8.73 -13.15 0.85
CA LEU A 131 7.46 -13.11 0.13
C LEU A 131 7.73 -12.91 -1.36
N ILE A 132 7.21 -13.81 -2.20
CA ILE A 132 7.23 -13.69 -3.65
C ILE A 132 5.94 -12.99 -4.08
N CYS A 133 6.06 -11.89 -4.81
CA CYS A 133 4.94 -11.17 -5.40
C CYS A 133 5.12 -11.02 -6.91
N GLU A 134 4.02 -10.91 -7.63
CA GLU A 134 4.03 -10.39 -9.01
C GLU A 134 4.51 -8.94 -9.01
N ARG A 135 5.39 -8.58 -9.95
CA ARG A 135 6.05 -7.26 -9.99
C ARG A 135 5.07 -6.10 -10.15
N ASP A 136 4.10 -6.24 -11.06
CA ASP A 136 3.24 -5.12 -11.46
C ASP A 136 1.98 -5.02 -10.60
N SER A 137 1.38 -6.17 -10.25
CA SER A 137 0.12 -6.23 -9.50
C SER A 137 0.32 -6.27 -7.99
N MET A 138 1.55 -6.53 -7.54
CA MET A 138 1.90 -6.77 -6.13
C MET A 138 1.13 -7.93 -5.48
N LYS A 139 0.46 -8.77 -6.27
CA LYS A 139 -0.24 -9.96 -5.76
C LYS A 139 0.76 -10.97 -5.21
N VAL A 140 0.44 -11.51 -4.04
CA VAL A 140 1.21 -12.58 -3.42
C VAL A 140 1.12 -13.85 -4.27
N VAL A 141 2.28 -14.46 -4.50
CA VAL A 141 2.47 -15.72 -5.22
C VAL A 141 2.76 -16.83 -4.21
N ALA A 142 3.76 -16.65 -3.36
CA ALA A 142 4.16 -17.64 -2.37
C ALA A 142 4.93 -17.02 -1.21
N GLY A 143 4.84 -17.64 -0.04
CA GLY A 143 5.71 -17.38 1.11
C GLY A 143 6.88 -18.35 1.15
N ILE A 144 7.98 -17.95 1.78
CA ILE A 144 9.13 -18.81 2.06
C ILE A 144 9.55 -18.63 3.51
N GLU A 145 9.69 -19.74 4.23
CA GLU A 145 10.20 -19.76 5.60
C GLU A 145 11.27 -20.82 5.81
N PHE A 146 12.15 -20.61 6.80
CA PHE A 146 13.14 -21.60 7.19
C PHE A 146 12.61 -22.53 8.27
N GLN A 147 12.98 -23.80 8.19
CA GLN A 147 12.71 -24.81 9.21
C GLN A 147 14.03 -25.27 9.82
N SER A 148 14.15 -25.14 11.15
CA SER A 148 15.25 -25.75 11.92
C SER A 148 14.84 -27.12 12.44
N GLY A 149 15.81 -28.03 12.62
CA GLY A 149 15.58 -29.39 13.11
C GLY A 149 15.16 -29.47 14.58
N SER A 150 15.38 -28.42 15.37
CA SER A 150 14.95 -28.28 16.76
C SER A 150 13.76 -27.33 16.94
N ASP A 151 13.36 -26.62 15.88
CA ASP A 151 12.22 -25.71 15.93
C ASP A 151 10.94 -26.52 15.85
N LYS A 152 10.29 -26.64 17.01
CA LYS A 152 8.93 -27.13 17.16
C LYS A 152 8.00 -26.21 16.37
N THR A 153 7.64 -26.67 15.18
CA THR A 153 6.30 -26.79 14.61
C THR A 153 5.27 -25.65 14.81
N GLU A 154 5.12 -24.99 15.95
CA GLU A 154 4.04 -24.03 16.20
C GLU A 154 4.10 -22.78 15.32
N GLU A 155 5.27 -22.14 15.18
CA GLU A 155 5.38 -20.95 14.32
C GLU A 155 5.15 -21.30 12.84
N ILE A 156 5.72 -22.43 12.41
CA ILE A 156 5.52 -22.94 11.05
C ILE A 156 4.07 -23.37 10.83
N GLU A 157 3.41 -24.01 11.80
CA GLU A 157 1.99 -24.41 11.75
C GLU A 157 1.09 -23.18 11.65
N ILE A 158 1.37 -22.13 12.42
CA ILE A 158 0.65 -20.86 12.32
C ILE A 158 0.82 -20.27 10.91
N LEU A 159 2.05 -20.19 10.41
CA LEU A 159 2.31 -19.70 9.05
C LEU A 159 1.64 -20.57 7.99
N GLN A 160 1.67 -21.89 8.13
CA GLN A 160 1.00 -22.82 7.23
C GLN A 160 -0.51 -22.57 7.22
N ASN A 161 -1.14 -22.47 8.39
CA ASN A 161 -2.57 -22.19 8.52
C ASN A 161 -2.93 -20.83 7.89
N ILE A 162 -2.13 -19.78 8.13
CA ILE A 162 -2.35 -18.47 7.50
C ILE A 162 -2.25 -18.58 5.97
N PHE A 163 -1.20 -19.22 5.45
CA PHE A 163 -0.98 -19.36 4.01
C PHE A 163 -2.06 -20.21 3.33
N GLU A 164 -2.55 -21.25 4.00
CA GLU A 164 -3.69 -22.04 3.58
C GLU A 164 -4.96 -21.19 3.49
N GLN A 165 -5.27 -20.40 4.53
CA GLN A 165 -6.46 -19.53 4.54
C GLN A 165 -6.44 -18.42 3.48
N ILE A 166 -5.28 -17.83 3.19
CA ILE A 166 -5.14 -16.84 2.11
C ILE A 166 -5.01 -17.48 0.72
N GLY A 167 -5.05 -18.82 0.63
CA GLY A 167 -5.00 -19.57 -0.61
C GLY A 167 -3.65 -19.47 -1.33
N LYS A 168 -2.54 -19.39 -0.58
CA LYS A 168 -1.19 -19.27 -1.13
C LYS A 168 -0.24 -20.33 -0.57
N PRO A 169 0.70 -20.84 -1.37
CA PRO A 169 1.66 -21.83 -0.92
C PRO A 169 2.74 -21.21 0.00
N LEU A 170 3.13 -21.96 1.04
CA LEU A 170 4.29 -21.69 1.88
C LEU A 170 5.41 -22.70 1.58
N LEU A 171 6.54 -22.22 1.09
CA LEU A 171 7.70 -23.05 0.74
C LEU A 171 8.69 -23.08 1.91
N LEU A 172 8.81 -24.23 2.56
CA LEU A 172 9.74 -24.40 3.68
C LEU A 172 11.14 -24.79 3.19
N PHE A 173 12.21 -24.19 3.71
CA PHE A 173 13.58 -24.57 3.40
C PHE A 173 14.36 -24.97 4.67
N PRO A 174 15.31 -25.91 4.58
CA PRO A 174 16.16 -26.22 5.73
C PRO A 174 17.04 -25.02 6.08
N GLN A 175 17.19 -24.72 7.37
CA GLN A 175 18.08 -23.66 7.84
C GLN A 175 19.56 -24.09 7.68
N ARG A 176 20.15 -23.86 6.50
CA ARG A 176 21.54 -24.18 6.18
C ARG A 176 22.18 -23.04 5.40
N ASN A 177 23.49 -22.84 5.58
CA ASN A 177 24.23 -21.77 4.89
C ASN A 177 24.21 -21.91 3.36
N GLN A 178 24.10 -23.13 2.85
CA GLN A 178 24.06 -23.41 1.41
C GLN A 178 22.93 -24.37 1.11
N ILE A 179 21.92 -23.87 0.40
CA ILE A 179 20.84 -24.68 -0.14
C ILE A 179 21.19 -24.96 -1.61
N PRO A 180 21.25 -26.23 -2.03
CA PRO A 180 21.64 -26.57 -3.39
C PRO A 180 20.58 -26.10 -4.39
N VAL A 181 21.01 -25.53 -5.53
CA VAL A 181 20.12 -24.94 -6.54
C VAL A 181 19.04 -25.92 -7.02
N ARG A 182 19.35 -27.22 -7.07
CA ARG A 182 18.38 -28.28 -7.42
C ARG A 182 17.17 -28.30 -6.50
N GLU A 183 17.37 -28.07 -5.21
CA GLU A 183 16.32 -28.10 -4.18
C GLU A 183 15.45 -26.85 -4.28
N VAL A 184 16.08 -25.69 -4.50
CA VAL A 184 15.36 -24.44 -4.80
C VAL A 184 14.48 -24.61 -6.03
N LYS A 185 15.02 -25.16 -7.13
CA LYS A 185 14.26 -25.43 -8.35
C LYS A 185 13.10 -26.38 -8.13
N GLN A 186 13.29 -27.45 -7.35
CA GLN A 186 12.24 -28.40 -7.02
C GLN A 186 11.10 -27.74 -6.25
N LYS A 187 11.41 -26.89 -5.25
CA LYS A 187 10.38 -26.16 -4.50
C LYS A 187 9.68 -25.09 -5.32
N LEU A 188 10.42 -24.34 -6.15
CA LEU A 188 9.82 -23.37 -7.08
C LEU A 188 8.97 -24.05 -8.17
N ALA A 189 9.23 -25.32 -8.50
CA ALA A 189 8.41 -26.05 -9.46
C ALA A 189 6.96 -26.24 -8.97
N LEU A 190 6.72 -26.24 -7.64
CA LEU A 190 5.39 -26.34 -7.05
C LEU A 190 4.50 -25.14 -7.38
N ILE A 191 5.12 -23.97 -7.61
CA ILE A 191 4.45 -22.72 -7.95
C ILE A 191 4.65 -22.35 -9.43
N ARG A 192 5.12 -23.29 -10.25
CA ARG A 192 5.51 -23.02 -11.63
C ARG A 192 4.37 -22.50 -12.50
N SER A 193 3.14 -22.94 -12.25
CA SER A 193 1.96 -22.42 -12.95
C SER A 193 1.79 -20.92 -12.73
N GLU A 194 1.95 -20.45 -11.50
CA GLU A 194 1.95 -19.01 -11.17
C GLU A 194 3.20 -18.31 -11.70
N LEU A 195 4.37 -18.98 -11.73
CA LEU A 195 5.59 -18.39 -12.27
C LEU A 195 5.55 -18.17 -13.78
N ASP A 196 4.90 -19.09 -14.50
CA ASP A 196 4.80 -19.04 -15.95
C ASP A 196 3.71 -18.05 -16.41
N SER A 197 2.63 -17.83 -15.65
CA SER A 197 1.58 -16.86 -16.01
C SER A 197 2.08 -15.42 -16.11
N THR A 198 3.17 -15.09 -15.42
CA THR A 198 3.64 -13.71 -15.20
C THR A 198 4.93 -13.42 -15.97
N ARG A 199 5.10 -14.02 -17.15
CA ARG A 199 6.33 -13.87 -17.94
C ARG A 199 6.47 -12.48 -18.52
N ILE A 200 7.66 -11.88 -18.38
CA ILE A 200 8.01 -10.58 -18.97
C ILE A 200 8.82 -10.73 -20.27
N CYS A 201 8.59 -9.82 -21.21
CA CYS A 201 9.30 -9.71 -22.48
C CYS A 201 10.71 -9.14 -22.28
N ARG A 202 11.74 -9.93 -22.65
CA ARG A 202 13.16 -9.51 -22.60
C ARG A 202 13.50 -8.30 -23.49
N LYS A 203 12.67 -7.95 -24.48
CA LYS A 203 12.92 -6.82 -25.39
C LYS A 203 12.43 -5.48 -24.84
N CYS A 204 11.35 -5.47 -24.06
CA CYS A 204 10.69 -4.21 -23.68
C CYS A 204 10.18 -4.18 -22.23
N GLY A 205 10.36 -5.25 -21.45
CA GLY A 205 9.93 -5.28 -20.06
C GLY A 205 8.42 -5.45 -19.82
N ARG A 206 7.58 -5.45 -20.87
CA ARG A 206 6.13 -5.67 -20.74
C ARG A 206 5.77 -7.15 -20.59
N GLN A 207 4.61 -7.43 -20.00
CA GLN A 207 4.08 -8.79 -19.84
C GLN A 207 3.94 -9.54 -21.19
N MET A 208 3.96 -10.87 -21.11
CA MET A 208 3.74 -11.77 -22.24
C MET A 208 2.52 -12.64 -21.98
N THR A 209 1.79 -12.98 -23.04
CA THR A 209 0.64 -13.89 -22.98
C THR A 209 0.96 -15.18 -23.72
N LEU A 210 0.47 -16.30 -23.20
CA LEU A 210 0.61 -17.60 -23.84
C LEU A 210 -0.40 -17.75 -24.98
N LYS A 211 0.08 -17.99 -26.20
CA LYS A 211 -0.78 -18.29 -27.36
C LYS A 211 -0.44 -19.64 -27.97
N LYS A 212 -1.41 -20.27 -28.63
CA LYS A 212 -1.24 -21.49 -29.42
C LYS A 212 -1.24 -21.12 -30.89
N ALA A 213 -0.26 -21.62 -31.65
CA ALA A 213 -0.21 -21.40 -33.09
C ALA A 213 -1.36 -22.14 -33.77
N VAL A 214 -2.15 -21.39 -34.55
CA VAL A 214 -3.35 -21.90 -35.24
C VAL A 214 -3.07 -22.23 -36.71
N LYS A 215 -2.02 -21.65 -37.29
CA LYS A 215 -1.65 -21.80 -38.72
C LYS A 215 -0.14 -21.89 -38.92
N GLY A 216 0.29 -22.55 -40.01
CA GLY A 216 1.69 -22.67 -40.43
C GLY A 216 2.47 -23.85 -39.84
N LYS A 217 3.79 -23.85 -40.02
CA LYS A 217 4.70 -24.97 -39.61
C LYS A 217 4.72 -25.27 -38.10
N ASN A 218 4.21 -24.35 -37.27
CA ASN A 218 4.20 -24.49 -35.81
C ASN A 218 2.80 -24.75 -35.24
N VAL A 219 1.80 -25.09 -36.06
CA VAL A 219 0.43 -25.39 -35.61
C VAL A 219 0.45 -26.33 -34.41
N GLY A 220 -0.35 -26.02 -33.41
CA GLY A 220 -0.45 -26.81 -32.19
C GLY A 220 0.54 -26.41 -31.09
N LYS A 221 1.70 -25.81 -31.43
CA LYS A 221 2.72 -25.41 -30.47
C LYS A 221 2.31 -24.14 -29.72
N ARG A 222 2.63 -24.07 -28.43
CA ARG A 222 2.40 -22.90 -27.58
C ARG A 222 3.64 -22.00 -27.58
N PHE A 223 3.44 -20.70 -27.51
CA PHE A 223 4.52 -19.70 -27.42
C PHE A 223 4.04 -18.48 -26.66
N TRP A 224 4.98 -17.80 -26.01
CA TRP A 224 4.76 -16.53 -25.35
C TRP A 224 4.91 -15.39 -26.35
N ILE A 225 3.95 -14.47 -26.36
CA ILE A 225 3.98 -13.25 -27.17
C ILE A 225 3.84 -12.03 -26.28
N CYS A 226 4.63 -10.99 -26.55
CA CYS A 226 4.53 -9.71 -25.84
C CYS A 226 3.13 -9.09 -26.03
N VAL A 227 2.53 -8.56 -24.96
CA VAL A 227 1.24 -7.83 -25.04
C VAL A 227 1.32 -6.61 -25.97
N GLY A 228 2.50 -6.00 -26.07
CA GLY A 228 2.79 -4.90 -26.99
C GLY A 228 2.96 -5.27 -28.47
N PHE A 229 2.68 -6.51 -28.88
CA PHE A 229 2.72 -6.91 -30.28
C PHE A 229 1.54 -6.27 -31.06
N PRO A 230 1.74 -5.73 -32.28
CA PRO A 230 2.90 -5.90 -33.18
C PRO A 230 4.08 -4.95 -32.93
N GLY A 231 3.91 -3.88 -32.16
CA GLY A 231 4.95 -2.86 -31.91
C GLY A 231 6.21 -3.41 -31.22
N CYS A 232 6.07 -4.44 -30.38
CA CYS A 232 7.18 -5.22 -29.84
C CYS A 232 7.15 -6.65 -30.38
N LYS A 233 8.14 -7.00 -31.22
CA LYS A 233 8.35 -8.35 -31.77
C LYS A 233 9.01 -9.30 -30.75
N GLY A 234 8.56 -9.26 -29.50
CA GLY A 234 9.00 -10.16 -28.44
C GLY A 234 8.21 -11.45 -28.47
N VAL A 235 8.84 -12.55 -28.88
CA VAL A 235 8.25 -13.89 -28.93
C VAL A 235 9.23 -14.89 -28.32
N VAL A 236 8.76 -15.74 -27.41
CA VAL A 236 9.55 -16.81 -26.79
C VAL A 236 8.83 -18.12 -27.01
N ARG A 237 9.50 -19.11 -27.62
CA ARG A 237 8.94 -20.45 -27.82
C ARG A 237 9.09 -21.25 -26.52
N LEU A 238 8.08 -22.08 -26.23
CA LEU A 238 8.16 -23.13 -25.22
C LEU A 238 8.94 -24.33 -25.74
#